data_AF-A0ABD0S046-F1
#
_entry.id   AF-A0ABD0S046-F1
#
_cell.length_a   1.000
_cell.length_b   1.000
_cell.length_c   1.000
_cell.angle_alpha   90.00
_cell.angle_beta   90.00
_cell.angle_gamma   90.00
#
_symmetry.space_group_name_H-M   'P 1'
#
loop_
_entity.id
_entity.type
_entity.pdbx_description
1 polymer ?
#
loop_
_entity_poly.entity_id
_entity_poly.type
_entity_poly.pdbx_seq_one_letter_code
_entity_poly.pdbx_strand_id
1 'polypeptide(L)' 'ECRVRFLSFMGVGRDVHSFAFIMDSGNQHFECHVFWCDPNAGSVSEAVQAACM' A
#
# COMPACT_ATOMS: atom_id res chain seq x y z
N GLU A 1 -4.17 -3.29 -12.55
CA GLU A 1 -5.17 -3.77 -11.55
C GLU A 1 -4.40 -4.22 -10.31
N CYS A 2 -4.69 -3.71 -9.11
CA CYS A 2 -3.98 -4.08 -7.88
C CYS A 2 -4.87 -5.00 -7.03
N ARG A 3 -4.60 -6.31 -7.06
CA ARG A 3 -5.41 -7.30 -6.32
C ARG A 3 -4.80 -7.59 -4.95
N VAL A 4 -5.63 -7.53 -3.90
CA VAL A 4 -5.22 -7.78 -2.50
C VAL A 4 -4.40 -9.06 -2.33
N ARG A 5 -4.78 -10.16 -3.00
CA ARG A 5 -4.05 -11.44 -2.91
C ARG A 5 -2.58 -11.40 -3.31
N PHE A 6 -2.14 -10.35 -3.99
CA PHE A 6 -0.76 -10.15 -4.45
C PHE A 6 -0.06 -8.99 -3.72
N LEU A 7 -0.75 -8.33 -2.79
CA LEU A 7 -0.14 -7.33 -1.93
C LEU A 7 0.74 -8.06 -0.91
N SER A 8 2.05 -7.81 -0.95
CA SER A 8 3.02 -8.47 -0.07
C SER A 8 3.33 -7.64 1.19
N PHE A 9 3.27 -6.31 1.07
CA PHE A 9 3.50 -5.39 2.19
C PHE A 9 2.79 -4.06 1.94
N MET A 10 2.44 -3.34 3.02
CA MET A 10 1.92 -1.98 2.94
C MET A 10 2.28 -1.19 4.20
N GLY A 11 2.29 0.13 4.10
CA GLY A 11 2.54 0.98 5.27
C GLY A 11 2.46 2.47 4.98
N VAL A 12 2.48 3.24 6.07
CA VAL A 12 2.66 4.69 6.07
C VAL A 12 4.14 4.99 6.21
N GLY A 13 4.64 5.95 5.44
CA GLY A 13 6.03 6.39 5.46
C GLY A 13 6.39 7.18 6.71
N ARG A 14 7.64 7.66 6.77
CA ARG A 14 8.07 8.59 7.83
C ARG A 14 7.30 9.92 7.78
N ASP A 15 6.94 10.36 6.57
CA ASP A 15 5.97 11.43 6.36
C ASP A 15 4.56 10.85 6.43
N VAL A 16 3.70 11.43 7.27
CA VAL A 16 2.34 10.96 7.53
C VAL A 16 1.43 11.03 6.30
N HIS A 17 1.79 11.81 5.28
CA HIS A 17 1.05 11.90 4.02
C HIS A 17 1.42 10.79 3.04
N SER A 18 2.55 10.11 3.26
CA SER A 18 3.04 9.07 2.35
C SER A 18 2.45 7.71 2.70
N PHE A 19 1.72 7.11 1.77
CA PHE A 19 1.28 5.73 1.84
C PHE A 19 1.92 4.91 0.72
N ALA A 20 2.32 3.68 1.00
CA ALA A 20 2.80 2.78 -0.04
C ALA A 20 2.37 1.33 0.19
N PHE A 21 2.28 0.58 -0.90
CA PHE A 21 2.18 -0.87 -0.86
C PHE A 21 3.07 -1.52 -1.93
N ILE A 22 3.50 -2.74 -1.64
CA ILE A 22 4.34 -3.56 -2.50
C ILE A 22 3.49 -4.69 -3.05
N MET A 23 3.52 -4.86 -4.36
CA MET A 23 2.84 -5.93 -5.09
C MET A 23 3.86 -6.95 -5.58
N ASP A 24 3.54 -8.24 -5.41
CA ASP A 24 4.21 -9.30 -6.17
C ASP A 24 3.59 -9.39 -7.57
N SER A 25 4.36 -8.97 -8.58
CA SER A 25 3.96 -9.04 -9.99
C SER A 25 4.33 -10.39 -10.64
N GLY A 26 4.87 -11.32 -9.87
CA GLY A 26 5.36 -12.63 -10.31
C GLY A 26 6.86 -12.63 -10.63
N ASN A 27 7.44 -13.83 -10.78
CA ASN A 27 8.86 -14.01 -11.12
C ASN A 27 9.84 -13.25 -10.20
N GLN A 28 9.53 -13.15 -8.91
CA GLN A 28 10.31 -12.37 -7.92
C GLN A 28 10.43 -10.87 -8.28
N HIS A 29 9.51 -10.36 -9.09
CA HIS A 29 9.44 -8.95 -9.43
C HIS A 29 8.43 -8.25 -8.54
N PHE A 30 8.88 -7.23 -7.83
CA PHE A 30 8.08 -6.49 -6.86
C PHE A 30 7.95 -5.03 -7.28
N GLU A 31 6.72 -4.52 -7.25
CA GLU A 31 6.40 -3.14 -7.61
C GLU A 31 5.91 -2.38 -6.39
N CYS A 32 6.53 -1.23 -6.13
CA CYS A 32 6.11 -0.33 -5.05
C CYS A 32 5.23 0.79 -5.63
N HIS A 33 4.00 0.88 -5.14
CA HIS A 33 3.08 1.97 -5.47
C HIS A 33 3.01 2.94 -4.31
N VAL A 34 3.31 4.21 -4.58
CA VAL A 34 3.38 5.27 -3.57
C VAL A 34 2.33 6.34 -3.85
N PHE A 35 1.65 6.78 -2.80
CA PHE A 35 0.59 7.77 -2.82
C PHE A 35 0.90 8.90 -1.84
N TRP A 36 0.52 10.10 -2.24
CA TRP A 36 0.44 11.25 -1.34
C TRP A 36 -1.02 11.47 -0.94
N CYS A 37 -1.29 11.53 0.36
CA CYS A 37 -2.62 11.61 0.92
C CYS A 37 -2.76 12.86 1.79
N ASP A 38 -3.82 13.63 1.58
CA ASP A 38 -4.19 14.81 2.36
C ASP A 38 -5.49 14.51 3.15
N PRO A 39 -5.57 14.78 4.45
CA PRO A 39 -4.56 15.41 5.32
C PRO A 39 -3.49 14.46 5.87
N ASN A 40 -3.66 13.15 5.69
CA ASN A 40 -2.66 12.12 5.97
C ASN A 40 -3.09 10.78 5.36
N ALA A 41 -2.22 9.78 5.44
CA ALA A 41 -2.45 8.43 4.92
C ALA A 41 -3.35 7.54 5.79
N GLY A 42 -3.82 8.00 6.96
CA GLY A 42 -4.50 7.17 7.97
C GLY A 42 -5.68 6.39 7.40
N SER A 43 -6.70 7.09 6.87
CA SER A 43 -7.90 6.45 6.34
C SER A 43 -7.63 5.50 5.17
N VAL A 44 -6.68 5.83 4.29
CA VAL A 44 -6.31 4.96 3.16
C VAL A 44 -5.60 3.71 3.68
N SER A 45 -4.65 3.87 4.60
CA SER A 45 -3.92 2.75 5.18
C SER A 45 -4.83 1.78 5.95
N GLU A 46 -5.79 2.29 6.72
CA GLU A 46 -6.76 1.45 7.44
C GLU A 46 -7.69 0.70 6.49
N ALA A 47 -8.16 1.36 5.41
CA ALA A 47 -9.04 0.73 4.43
C ALA A 47 -8.33 -0.41 3.67
N VAL A 48 -7.07 -0.20 3.24
CA VAL A 48 -6.31 -1.24 2.55
C VAL A 48 -5.94 -2.36 3.53
N GLN A 49 -5.62 -2.05 4.78
CA GLN A 49 -5.37 -3.05 5.81
C GLN A 49 -6.61 -3.91 6.07
N ALA A 50 -7.79 -3.29 6.20
CA ALA A 50 -9.05 -3.99 6.39
C ALA A 50 -9.42 -4.87 5.19
N ALA A 51 -9.07 -4.46 3.97
CA ALA A 51 -9.26 -5.30 2.78
C ALA A 51 -8.34 -6.53 2.76
N CYS A 52 -7.22 -6.51 3.49
CA CYS A 52 -6.27 -7.63 3.60
C CYS A 52 -6.58 -8.62 4.73
N MET A 53 -7.45 -8.26 5.69
CA MET A 53 -7.93 -9.15 6.76
C MET A 53 -9.06 -10.06 6.27
#